data_AF-A0A1E5P3Y9-F1
#
_entry.id   AF-A0A1E5P3Y9-F1
#
_cell.length_a   1.000
_cell.length_b   1.000
_cell.length_c   1.000
_cell.angle_alpha   90.00
_cell.angle_beta   90.00
_cell.angle_gamma   90.00
#
_symmetry.space_group_name_H-M   'P 1'
#
loop_
_entity.id
_entity.type
_entity.pdbx_description
1 polymer ?
#
loop_
_entity_poly.entity_id
_entity_poly.type
_entity_poly.pdbx_seq_one_letter_code
_entity_poly.pdbx_strand_id
1 'polypeptide(L)'
;MTGIDYAARVAKGAALLDEKKPGWERLLDLSILDIESGTCCVTAQLSGADDWRTGMNQVGLSLSTYTDHGFRADDDYQDDYPTLNVLWRDLITERLSPGGCGTHPDCNTPGGTCACGTG
;
A
#
# COMPACT_ATOMS: atom_id res chain seq x y z
N MET A 1 9.47 17.98 -17.92
CA MET A 1 9.30 17.89 -16.46
C MET A 1 9.06 16.43 -16.15
N THR A 2 10.07 15.71 -15.69
CA THR A 2 9.85 14.36 -15.16
C THR A 2 9.21 14.54 -13.79
N GLY A 3 7.88 14.45 -13.74
CA GLY A 3 7.14 14.42 -12.48
C GLY A 3 7.59 13.21 -11.65
N ILE A 4 7.51 13.34 -10.32
CA ILE A 4 7.84 12.24 -9.41
C ILE A 4 6.89 11.08 -9.70
N ASP A 5 7.43 9.89 -9.95
CA ASP A 5 6.63 8.67 -10.15
C ASP A 5 6.27 8.03 -8.80
N TYR A 6 5.23 8.57 -8.17
CA TYR A 6 4.75 8.05 -6.89
C TYR A 6 4.15 6.64 -7.01
N ALA A 7 3.59 6.27 -8.16
CA ALA A 7 3.06 4.92 -8.35
C ALA A 7 4.19 3.87 -8.24
N ALA A 8 5.33 4.14 -8.88
CA ALA A 8 6.51 3.29 -8.75
C ALA A 8 7.07 3.26 -7.32
N ARG A 9 7.06 4.39 -6.60
CA ARG A 9 7.49 4.47 -5.20
C ARG A 9 6.57 3.65 -4.28
N VAL A 10 5.25 3.82 -4.40
CA VAL A 10 4.24 3.06 -3.64
C VAL A 10 4.36 1.55 -3.91
N ALA A 11 4.56 1.14 -5.17
CA ALA A 11 4.79 -0.26 -5.51
C ALA A 11 6.04 -0.84 -4.82
N LYS A 12 7.14 -0.06 -4.74
CA LYS A 12 8.34 -0.46 -3.99
C LYS A 12 8.06 -0.60 -2.49
N GLY A 13 7.33 0.34 -1.91
CA GLY A 13 6.91 0.26 -0.50
C GLY A 13 6.08 -0.97 -0.21
N ALA A 14 5.08 -1.27 -1.05
CA ALA A 14 4.26 -2.46 -0.93
C ALA A 14 5.09 -3.76 -1.04
N ALA A 15 6.00 -3.85 -2.00
CA ALA A 15 6.89 -5.00 -2.15
C ALA A 15 7.80 -5.23 -0.93
N LEU A 16 8.31 -4.14 -0.32
CA LEU A 16 9.07 -4.23 0.92
C LEU A 16 8.20 -4.76 2.07
N LEU A 17 6.96 -4.29 2.18
CA LEU A 17 6.04 -4.78 3.20
C LEU A 17 5.67 -6.26 2.97
N ASP A 18 5.55 -6.70 1.72
CA ASP A 18 5.34 -8.11 1.39
C ASP A 18 6.50 -9.00 1.87
N GLU A 19 7.73 -8.50 1.74
CA GLU A 19 8.93 -9.20 2.22
C GLU A 19 9.02 -9.21 3.76
N LYS A 20 8.77 -8.07 4.41
CA LYS A 20 9.01 -7.91 5.86
C LYS A 20 7.83 -8.31 6.73
N LYS A 21 6.60 -8.17 6.22
CA LYS A 21 5.35 -8.37 6.96
C LYS A 21 4.24 -8.91 6.05
N PRO A 22 4.29 -10.18 5.63
CA PRO A 22 3.26 -10.78 4.77
C PRO A 22 1.85 -10.62 5.37
N GLY A 23 0.88 -10.20 4.56
CA GLY A 23 -0.50 -9.96 5.00
C GLY A 23 -0.73 -8.62 5.69
N TRP A 24 0.22 -7.68 5.59
CA TRP A 24 0.14 -6.33 6.17
C TRP A 24 -1.10 -5.56 5.73
N GLU A 25 -1.60 -5.80 4.52
CA GLU A 25 -2.76 -5.12 3.95
C GLU A 25 -4.02 -5.28 4.81
N ARG A 26 -4.14 -6.40 5.55
CA ARG A 26 -5.27 -6.69 6.43
C ARG A 26 -5.18 -6.03 7.81
N LEU A 27 -4.01 -5.49 8.13
CA LEU A 27 -3.73 -4.84 9.41
C LEU A 27 -3.98 -3.33 9.36
N LEU A 28 -4.22 -2.79 8.17
CA LEU A 28 -4.47 -1.38 7.95
C LEU A 28 -5.97 -1.06 7.98
N ASP A 29 -6.30 0.07 8.58
CA ASP A 29 -7.60 0.71 8.50
C ASP A 29 -7.57 1.83 7.44
N LEU A 30 -8.23 1.56 6.32
CA LEU A 30 -8.33 2.49 5.19
C LEU A 30 -9.17 3.73 5.49
N SER A 31 -10.07 3.67 6.49
CA SER A 31 -10.95 4.79 6.83
C SER A 31 -10.19 5.95 7.45
N ILE A 32 -9.09 5.64 8.15
CA ILE A 32 -8.21 6.62 8.81
C ILE A 32 -6.86 6.80 8.11
N LEU A 33 -6.54 5.99 7.09
CA LEU A 33 -5.23 5.98 6.45
C LEU A 33 -4.83 7.36 5.94
N ASP A 34 -3.74 7.93 6.45
CA ASP A 34 -3.26 9.21 5.95
C ASP A 34 -1.74 9.23 5.91
N ILE A 35 -1.16 9.36 4.72
CA ILE A 35 0.29 9.32 4.50
C ILE A 35 0.99 10.55 5.10
N GLU A 36 0.30 11.69 5.19
CA GLU A 36 0.85 12.89 5.85
C GLU A 36 0.84 12.75 7.38
N SER A 37 -0.05 11.92 7.92
CA SER A 37 -0.20 11.73 9.36
C SER A 37 0.92 10.89 9.95
N GLY A 38 1.60 11.41 10.98
CA GLY A 38 2.59 10.66 11.74
C GLY A 38 2.04 9.47 12.53
N THR A 39 0.71 9.39 12.72
CA THR A 39 0.06 8.35 13.54
C THR A 39 -0.89 7.46 12.74
N CYS A 40 -1.42 7.95 11.62
CA CYS A 40 -2.37 7.22 10.79
C CYS A 40 -1.80 6.73 9.45
N CYS A 41 -0.50 6.94 9.17
CA CYS A 41 0.13 6.43 7.96
C CYS A 41 0.36 4.91 8.00
N VAL A 42 0.72 4.33 6.86
CA VAL A 42 0.94 2.88 6.70
C VAL A 42 1.89 2.32 7.76
N THR A 43 3.06 2.95 7.96
CA THR A 43 4.02 2.41 8.93
C THR A 43 3.61 2.67 10.37
N ALA A 44 2.90 3.76 10.65
CA ALA A 44 2.38 4.04 11.99
C ALA A 44 1.35 2.98 12.41
N GLN A 45 0.38 2.68 11.55
CA GLN A 45 -0.62 1.63 11.82
C GLN A 45 0.03 0.24 11.95
N LEU A 46 1.04 -0.06 11.13
CA LEU A 46 1.76 -1.34 11.22
C LEU A 46 2.70 -1.45 12.43
N SER A 47 3.04 -0.34 13.08
CA SER A 47 3.97 -0.31 14.21
C SER A 47 3.38 -0.94 15.49
N GLY A 48 2.05 -0.92 15.63
CA GLY A 48 1.34 -1.26 16.86
C GLY A 48 1.42 -0.21 17.97
N ALA A 49 1.99 0.96 17.68
CA ALA A 49 2.17 2.07 18.61
C ALA A 49 1.76 3.43 18.02
N ASP A 50 1.09 3.43 16.87
CA ASP A 50 0.69 4.63 16.11
C ASP A 50 1.88 5.59 15.87
N ASP A 51 3.09 5.04 15.65
CA ASP A 51 4.31 5.81 15.43
C ASP A 51 5.00 5.41 14.12
N TRP A 52 5.00 6.33 13.15
CA TRP A 52 5.58 6.12 11.83
C TRP A 52 7.06 5.74 11.88
N ARG A 53 7.80 6.30 12.85
CA ARG A 53 9.24 6.11 13.00
C ARG A 53 9.57 4.71 13.50
N THR A 54 8.79 4.22 14.47
CA THR A 54 8.87 2.84 14.94
C THR A 54 8.57 1.87 13.80
N GLY A 55 7.49 2.10 13.04
CA GLY A 55 7.16 1.27 11.88
C GLY A 55 8.23 1.27 10.79
N MET A 56 8.79 2.44 10.47
CA MET A 56 9.90 2.59 9.52
C MET A 56 11.12 1.75 9.94
N ASN A 57 11.49 1.81 11.22
CA ASN A 57 12.61 1.03 11.76
C ASN A 57 12.34 -0.48 11.72
N GLN A 58 11.10 -0.91 11.98
CA GLN A 58 10.71 -2.34 11.93
C GLN A 58 10.86 -2.94 10.53
N VAL A 59 10.65 -2.14 9.47
CA VAL A 59 10.85 -2.57 8.07
C VAL A 59 12.25 -2.29 7.54
N GLY A 60 13.15 -1.76 8.38
CA GLY A 60 14.57 -1.55 8.06
C GLY A 60 14.85 -0.33 7.18
N LEU A 61 13.99 0.69 7.19
CA LEU A 61 14.15 1.91 6.39
C LEU A 61 14.82 3.05 7.17
N SER A 62 15.41 3.98 6.42
CA SER A 62 15.87 5.29 6.90
C SER A 62 14.98 6.38 6.31
N LEU A 63 15.10 7.63 6.79
CA LEU A 63 14.35 8.76 6.25
C LEU A 63 14.47 8.92 4.72
N SER A 64 15.68 8.74 4.17
CA SER A 64 15.90 8.87 2.73
C SER A 64 15.19 7.77 1.95
N THR A 65 15.30 6.52 2.41
CA THR A 65 14.66 5.40 1.72
C THR A 65 13.16 5.36 1.97
N TYR A 66 12.65 5.98 3.04
CA TYR A 66 11.22 6.10 3.32
C TYR A 66 10.47 6.86 2.23
N THR A 67 11.05 7.98 1.74
CA THR A 67 10.52 8.73 0.60
C THR A 67 10.59 7.93 -0.71
N ASP A 68 11.70 7.20 -0.95
CA ASP A 68 11.87 6.37 -2.15
C ASP A 68 10.89 5.19 -2.24
N HIS A 69 10.33 4.76 -1.10
CA HIS A 69 9.32 3.72 -1.00
C HIS A 69 7.88 4.27 -0.89
N GLY A 70 7.71 5.58 -1.13
CA GLY A 70 6.38 6.19 -1.23
C GLY A 70 5.64 6.30 0.10
N PHE A 71 6.33 6.19 1.23
CA PHE A 71 5.73 6.40 2.55
C PHE A 71 5.70 7.87 2.98
N ARG A 72 6.28 8.76 2.18
CA ARG A 72 6.31 10.20 2.39
C ARG A 72 6.40 10.92 1.04
N ALA A 73 5.79 12.09 0.93
CA ALA A 73 6.02 12.99 -0.19
C ALA A 73 7.47 13.51 -0.16
N ASP A 74 7.97 13.98 -1.31
CA ASP A 74 9.24 14.70 -1.33
C ASP A 74 9.12 16.04 -0.60
N ASP A 75 10.21 16.53 0.00
CA ASP A 75 10.18 17.78 0.78
C ASP A 75 9.82 18.99 -0.10
N ASP A 76 10.20 18.95 -1.37
CA ASP A 76 9.89 19.96 -2.40
C ASP A 76 8.45 19.87 -2.94
N TYR A 77 7.71 18.80 -2.63
CA TYR A 77 6.40 18.48 -3.22
C TYR A 77 5.39 18.01 -2.17
N GLN A 78 5.28 18.74 -1.05
CA GLN A 78 4.32 18.40 0.02
C GLN A 78 2.85 18.40 -0.46
N ASP A 79 2.53 19.16 -1.50
CA ASP A 79 1.18 19.17 -2.10
C ASP A 79 0.79 17.84 -2.77
N ASP A 80 1.71 16.86 -2.87
CA ASP A 80 1.47 15.55 -3.46
C ASP A 80 0.98 14.48 -2.48
N TYR A 81 0.85 14.78 -1.19
CA TYR A 81 0.26 13.84 -0.21
C TYR A 81 -1.13 13.31 -0.63
N PRO A 82 -2.04 14.11 -1.21
CA PRO A 82 -3.30 13.58 -1.75
C PRO A 82 -3.10 12.50 -2.81
N THR A 83 -2.10 12.65 -3.69
CA THR A 83 -1.76 11.66 -4.71
C THR A 83 -1.26 10.36 -4.07
N LEU A 84 -0.37 10.45 -3.08
CA LEU A 84 0.09 9.28 -2.32
C LEU A 84 -1.05 8.59 -1.56
N ASN A 85 -1.94 9.37 -0.96
CA ASN A 85 -3.11 8.88 -0.23
C ASN A 85 -4.06 8.08 -1.13
N VAL A 86 -4.28 8.52 -2.37
CA VAL A 86 -5.08 7.79 -3.37
C VAL A 86 -4.37 6.50 -3.78
N LEU A 87 -3.09 6.59 -4.16
CA LEU A 87 -2.33 5.44 -4.65
C LEU A 87 -2.23 4.31 -3.61
N TRP A 88 -1.97 4.64 -2.34
CA TRP A 88 -1.93 3.64 -1.29
C TRP A 88 -3.30 3.00 -1.04
N ARG A 89 -4.37 3.79 -1.01
CA ARG A 89 -5.73 3.27 -0.82
C ARG A 89 -6.14 2.37 -1.96
N ASP A 90 -5.89 2.76 -3.20
CA ASP A 90 -6.22 1.97 -4.39
C ASP A 90 -5.46 0.64 -4.36
N LEU A 91 -4.15 0.66 -4.11
CA LEU A 91 -3.33 -0.55 -4.03
C LEU A 91 -3.81 -1.51 -2.93
N ILE A 92 -4.12 -1.00 -1.73
CA ILE A 92 -4.59 -1.83 -0.63
C ILE A 92 -5.99 -2.38 -0.93
N THR A 93 -6.87 -1.55 -1.50
CA THR A 93 -8.23 -1.97 -1.89
C THR A 93 -8.18 -3.06 -2.95
N GLU A 94 -7.31 -2.93 -3.95
CA GLU A 94 -7.09 -3.95 -4.99
C GLU A 94 -6.60 -5.28 -4.38
N ARG A 95 -5.67 -5.22 -3.42
CA ARG A 95 -5.13 -6.40 -2.74
C ARG A 95 -6.13 -7.08 -1.80
N LEU A 96 -6.97 -6.29 -1.13
CA LEU A 96 -8.01 -6.79 -0.23
C LEU A 96 -9.26 -7.26 -0.97
N SER A 97 -9.44 -6.83 -2.20
CA SER A 97 -10.52 -7.33 -3.05
C SER A 97 -10.33 -8.84 -3.24
N PRO A 98 -11.33 -9.67 -2.91
CA PRO A 98 -11.21 -11.12 -2.98
C PRO A 98 -11.05 -11.57 -4.43
N GLY A 99 -9.81 -11.68 -4.89
CA GLY A 99 -9.42 -12.17 -6.21
C GLY A 99 -9.74 -11.19 -7.34
N GLY A 100 -8.69 -10.70 -8.00
CA GLY A 100 -8.79 -10.36 -9.41
C GLY A 100 -9.20 -11.60 -10.22
N CYS A 101 -10.50 -11.83 -10.31
CA CYS A 101 -11.14 -12.66 -11.32
C CYS A 101 -12.54 -12.08 -11.59
N GLY A 102 -12.67 -11.37 -12.70
CA GLY A 102 -13.92 -11.27 -13.43
C GLY A 102 -14.93 -10.21 -12.97
N THR A 103 -14.79 -9.00 -13.51
CA THR A 103 -15.96 -8.35 -14.16
C THR A 103 -16.25 -9.02 -15.51
N HIS A 104 -16.26 -10.35 -15.55
CA HIS A 104 -16.83 -11.12 -16.65
C HIS A 104 -18.20 -11.60 -16.15
N PRO A 105 -19.29 -11.36 -16.91
CA PRO A 105 -20.64 -11.74 -16.48
C PRO A 105 -20.85 -13.25 -16.29
N ASP A 106 -19.86 -14.09 -16.60
CA ASP A 106 -19.96 -15.55 -16.54
C ASP A 106 -19.63 -16.19 -15.17
N CYS A 107 -19.12 -15.43 -14.19
CA CYS A 107 -18.78 -16.01 -12.87
C CYS A 107 -19.98 -16.29 -11.96
N ASN A 108 -21.22 -16.00 -12.40
CA ASN A 108 -22.43 -16.18 -11.58
C ASN A 108 -23.31 -17.35 -12.05
N THR A 109 -22.70 -18.50 -12.34
CA THR A 109 -23.47 -19.73 -12.61
C THR A 109 -23.24 -20.74 -11.49
N PRO A 110 -24.30 -21.26 -10.82
CA PRO A 110 -24.15 -22.28 -9.80
C PRO A 110 -23.76 -23.60 -10.47
N GLY A 111 -22.45 -23.85 -10.57
CA GLY A 111 -21.86 -25.04 -11.18
C GLY A 111 -20.53 -24.85 -11.92
N GLY A 112 -20.00 -23.63 -12.03
CA GLY A 112 -18.75 -23.38 -12.76
C GLY A 112 -17.49 -23.55 -11.90
N THR A 113 -16.67 -24.56 -12.17
CA THR A 113 -15.33 -24.70 -11.61
C THR A 113 -14.41 -23.58 -12.09
N CYS A 114 -13.92 -22.74 -11.18
CA CYS A 114 -12.85 -21.79 -11.46
C CYS A 114 -11.54 -22.56 -11.69
N ALA A 115 -11.08 -22.65 -12.94
CA ALA A 115 -9.79 -23.23 -13.27
C ALA A 115 -8.67 -22.22 -12.98
N CYS A 116 -8.08 -22.29 -11.77
CA CYS A 116 -6.76 -21.75 -11.56
C CYS A 116 -5.74 -22.68 -12.25
N GLY A 117 -5.03 -22.14 -13.24
CA GLY A 117 -4.08 -22.89 -14.06
C GLY A 117 -2.91 -23.46 -13.25
N THR A 118 -2.62 -24.73 -13.49
CA THR A 118 -1.36 -25.38 -13.12
C THR A 118 -0.47 -25.38 -14.36
N GLY A 119 0.75 -24.87 -14.24
CA GLY A 119 1.82 -24.99 -15.24
C GLY A 119 3.09 -25.44 -14.54
#